data_AF-M6ZGF3-F1
#
_entry.id   AF-M6ZGF3-F1
#
_cell.length_a   1.000
_cell.length_b   1.000
_cell.length_c   1.000
_cell.angle_alpha   90.00
_cell.angle_beta   90.00
_cell.angle_gamma   90.00
#
_symmetry.space_group_name_H-M   'P 1'
#
loop_
_entity.id
_entity.type
_entity.pdbx_description
1 polymer ?
#
loop_
_entity_poly.entity_id
_entity_poly.type
_entity_poly.pdbx_seq_one_letter_code
_entity_poly.pdbx_strand_id
1 'polypeptide(L)'
;MIQDPWKTFRCKPDPSGCEVEFQDTTYSDLGRDAVYYVRAIEEVSPAVNGGQLRCEYDEQGRCIKVKPCYGDYRTDPNDDCLANVEERAWSSPIYLTQPKQE
;
A
#
# COMPACT_ATOMS: atom_id res chain seq x y z
N MET A 1 2.45 10.02 -17.39
CA MET A 1 3.60 9.50 -16.61
C MET A 1 3.15 9.37 -15.17
N ILE A 2 3.35 8.21 -14.55
CA ILE A 2 3.01 7.94 -13.15
C ILE A 2 4.33 7.70 -12.40
N GLN A 3 4.49 8.33 -11.23
CA GLN A 3 5.67 8.17 -10.37
C GLN A 3 5.20 7.63 -9.01
N ASP A 4 5.36 6.32 -8.80
CA ASP A 4 5.00 5.65 -7.54
C ASP A 4 6.16 4.73 -7.08
N PRO A 5 6.86 5.05 -5.97
CA PRO A 5 6.75 6.28 -5.17
C PRO A 5 7.51 7.46 -5.81
N TRP A 6 6.93 8.66 -5.77
CA TRP A 6 7.63 9.91 -6.09
C TRP A 6 8.44 10.46 -4.90
N LYS A 7 7.84 10.43 -3.70
CA LYS A 7 8.48 10.77 -2.42
C LYS A 7 8.11 9.75 -1.35
N THR A 8 9.01 9.53 -0.39
CA THR A 8 8.80 8.64 0.74
C THR A 8 9.28 9.32 2.02
N PHE A 9 8.45 9.25 3.06
CA PHE A 9 8.72 9.79 4.38
C PHE A 9 8.67 8.65 5.39
N ARG A 10 9.59 8.64 6.36
CA ARG A 10 9.54 7.71 7.48
C ARG A 10 8.88 8.40 8.66
N CYS A 11 7.78 7.84 9.13
CA CYS A 11 7.14 8.27 10.35
C CYS A 11 7.80 7.59 11.55
N LYS A 12 7.93 8.33 12.66
CA LYS A 12 8.29 7.71 13.95
C LYS A 12 7.05 7.01 14.52
N PRO A 13 7.22 5.92 15.28
CA PRO A 13 6.11 5.27 15.97
C PRO A 13 5.62 6.18 17.10
N ASP A 14 4.71 7.08 16.76
CA ASP A 14 4.10 8.05 17.68
C ASP A 14 2.57 7.83 17.68
N PRO A 15 1.95 7.57 18.84
CA PRO A 15 0.50 7.40 18.96
C PRO A 15 -0.32 8.62 18.51
N SER A 16 0.28 9.82 18.49
CA SER A 16 -0.36 11.04 17.99
C SER A 16 -0.42 11.10 16.46
N GLY A 17 0.22 10.14 15.77
CA GLY A 17 0.28 10.06 14.33
C GLY A 17 1.53 10.73 13.75
N CYS A 18 1.49 10.99 12.45
CA CYS A 18 2.61 11.52 11.69
C CYS A 18 2.11 12.63 10.76
N GLU A 19 2.70 13.80 10.90
CA GLU A 19 2.45 14.93 10.02
C GLU A 19 3.68 15.14 9.12
N VAL A 20 3.42 15.32 7.82
CA VAL A 20 4.46 15.55 6.81
C VAL A 20 4.06 16.71 5.93
N GLU A 21 5.03 17.57 5.65
CA GLU A 21 4.91 18.63 4.65
C GLU A 21 5.86 18.32 3.49
N PHE A 22 5.40 18.58 2.26
CA PHE A 22 6.22 18.38 1.08
C PHE A 22 5.99 19.48 0.04
N GLN A 23 7.01 19.69 -0.79
CA GLN A 23 6.95 20.59 -1.94
C GLN A 23 7.37 19.84 -3.21
N ASP A 24 6.69 20.11 -4.33
CA ASP A 24 7.16 19.77 -5.68
C ASP A 24 7.77 21.01 -6.34
N THR A 25 9.10 21.08 -6.37
CA THR A 25 9.83 22.19 -7.02
C THR A 25 9.87 22.07 -8.54
N THR A 26 9.45 20.93 -9.10
CA THR A 26 9.46 20.68 -10.55
C THR A 26 8.11 20.93 -11.21
N TYR A 27 7.04 21.09 -10.42
CA TYR A 27 5.68 21.27 -10.93
C TYR A 27 5.54 22.41 -11.95
N SER A 28 6.17 23.56 -11.70
CA SER A 28 6.18 24.71 -12.63
C SER A 28 6.82 24.38 -13.97
N ASP A 29 7.88 23.57 -13.95
CA ASP A 29 8.72 23.29 -15.11
C ASP A 29 8.15 22.15 -15.97
N LEU A 30 7.29 21.32 -15.37
CA LEU A 30 6.64 20.20 -16.05
C LEU A 30 5.63 20.63 -17.12
N GLY A 31 5.10 21.86 -17.05
CA GLY A 31 4.18 22.43 -18.04
C GLY A 31 2.89 21.61 -18.24
N ARG A 32 2.47 20.84 -17.24
CA ARG A 32 1.29 19.96 -17.31
C ARG A 32 0.58 19.86 -15.95
N ASP A 33 -0.67 19.45 -16.00
CA ASP A 33 -1.47 19.15 -14.81
C ASP A 33 -0.84 18.00 -14.00
N ALA A 34 -1.05 18.03 -12.68
CA ALA A 34 -0.55 17.03 -11.76
C ALA A 34 -1.64 16.54 -10.81
N VAL A 35 -1.54 15.28 -10.41
CA VAL A 35 -2.38 14.67 -9.38
C VAL A 35 -1.47 14.09 -8.31
N TYR A 36 -1.69 14.50 -7.07
CA TYR A 36 -0.98 13.99 -5.91
C TYR A 36 -1.94 13.18 -5.06
N TYR A 37 -1.46 12.05 -4.55
CA TYR A 37 -2.12 11.30 -3.49
C TYR A 37 -1.03 10.82 -2.53
N VAL A 38 -1.42 10.57 -1.29
CA VAL A 38 -0.53 10.01 -0.27
C VAL A 38 -1.09 8.66 0.16
N ARG A 39 -0.22 7.67 0.33
CA ARG A 39 -0.57 6.44 1.04
C ARG A 39 0.21 6.37 2.35
N ALA A 40 -0.49 6.15 3.45
CA ALA A 40 0.11 5.71 4.70
C ALA A 40 0.20 4.17 4.68
N ILE A 41 1.33 3.65 5.11
CA ILE A 41 1.59 2.21 5.23
C ILE A 41 1.85 1.95 6.72
N GLU A 42 1.01 1.13 7.35
CA GLU A 42 1.15 0.75 8.74
C GLU A 42 2.31 -0.25 8.92
N GLU A 43 2.87 -0.31 10.14
CA GLU A 43 3.80 -1.37 10.50
C GLU A 43 3.16 -2.76 10.34
N VAL A 44 4.01 -3.74 10.07
CA VAL A 44 3.56 -5.11 9.82
C VAL A 44 2.78 -5.64 11.02
N SER A 45 1.55 -6.09 10.78
CA SER A 45 0.70 -6.71 11.80
C SER A 45 -0.06 -7.91 11.23
N PRO A 46 -0.43 -8.89 12.07
CA PRO A 46 -1.19 -10.06 11.62
C PRO A 46 -2.64 -9.68 11.31
N ALA A 47 -3.11 -10.01 10.10
CA ALA A 47 -4.49 -9.84 9.69
C ALA A 47 -5.12 -11.17 9.25
N VAL A 48 -6.40 -11.33 9.57
CA VAL A 48 -7.21 -12.46 9.09
C VAL A 48 -7.28 -12.42 7.57
N ASN A 49 -6.98 -13.56 6.94
CA ASN A 49 -6.87 -13.69 5.49
C ASN A 49 -5.84 -12.75 4.85
N GLY A 50 -4.84 -12.28 5.62
CA GLY A 50 -3.78 -11.40 5.12
C GLY A 50 -2.94 -12.03 4.00
N GLY A 51 -2.87 -13.37 3.96
CA GLY A 51 -2.11 -14.11 2.97
C GLY A 51 -2.85 -14.36 1.65
N GLN A 52 -4.13 -13.96 1.54
CA GLN A 52 -4.99 -14.13 0.36
C GLN A 52 -4.86 -15.53 -0.28
N LEU A 53 -4.11 -15.63 -1.38
CA LEU A 53 -3.74 -16.88 -2.03
C LEU A 53 -2.43 -17.42 -1.42
N ARG A 54 -2.52 -17.99 -0.21
CA ARG A 54 -1.38 -18.66 0.43
C ARG A 54 -0.87 -19.78 -0.50
N CYS A 55 0.44 -19.99 -0.55
CA CYS A 55 1.07 -20.93 -1.46
C CYS A 55 1.94 -21.95 -0.71
N GLU A 56 1.83 -23.22 -1.10
CA GLU A 56 2.86 -24.23 -0.84
C GLU A 56 3.94 -24.09 -1.91
N TYR A 57 5.19 -23.96 -1.50
CA TYR A 57 6.33 -23.71 -2.38
C TYR A 57 7.23 -24.95 -2.48
N ASP A 58 7.82 -25.19 -3.65
CA ASP A 58 8.88 -26.18 -3.83
C ASP A 58 10.27 -25.66 -3.37
N GLU A 59 11.30 -26.49 -3.47
CA GLU A 59 12.68 -26.13 -3.12
C GLU A 59 13.23 -24.97 -3.97
N GLN A 60 12.64 -24.70 -5.12
CA GLN A 60 13.00 -23.61 -6.03
C GLN A 60 12.17 -22.34 -5.78
N GLY A 61 11.30 -22.34 -4.76
CA GLY A 61 10.43 -21.21 -4.42
C GLY A 61 9.27 -21.01 -5.39
N ARG A 62 8.92 -22.01 -6.21
CA ARG A 62 7.74 -21.94 -7.09
C ARG A 62 6.50 -22.38 -6.32
N CYS A 63 5.42 -21.61 -6.43
CA CYS A 63 4.14 -22.01 -5.87
C CYS A 63 3.60 -23.21 -6.64
N ILE A 64 3.49 -24.36 -5.97
CA ILE A 64 2.99 -25.61 -6.55
C ILE A 64 1.52 -25.87 -6.21
N LYS A 65 1.00 -25.22 -5.16
CA LYS A 65 -0.41 -25.35 -4.74
C LYS A 65 -0.87 -24.14 -3.96
N VAL A 66 -2.03 -23.60 -4.33
CA VAL A 66 -2.69 -22.53 -3.56
C VAL A 66 -3.55 -23.13 -2.44
N LYS A 67 -3.51 -22.51 -1.26
CA LYS A 67 -4.31 -22.85 -0.08
C LYS A 67 -5.01 -21.60 0.46
N PRO A 68 -6.07 -21.11 -0.22
CA PRO A 68 -6.86 -19.98 0.27
C PRO A 68 -7.40 -20.22 1.69
N CYS A 69 -7.72 -19.16 2.41
CA CYS A 69 -8.56 -19.28 3.59
C CYS A 69 -10.03 -19.38 3.15
N TYR A 70 -10.65 -20.54 3.35
CA TYR A 70 -12.08 -20.74 3.11
C TYR A 70 -12.88 -20.48 4.38
N GLY A 71 -14.04 -19.85 4.25
CA GLY A 71 -15.00 -19.68 5.35
C GLY A 71 -15.86 -20.92 5.63
N ASP A 72 -15.38 -22.12 5.28
CA ASP A 72 -16.07 -23.40 5.48
C ASP A 72 -15.09 -24.49 5.96
N TYR A 73 -15.57 -25.73 6.03
CA TYR A 73 -14.84 -26.89 6.56
C TYR A 73 -13.50 -27.22 5.86
N ARG A 74 -13.18 -26.59 4.72
CA ARG A 74 -11.92 -26.80 4.01
C ARG A 74 -10.72 -26.16 4.73
N THR A 75 -10.97 -25.16 5.56
CA THR A 75 -9.97 -24.58 6.47
C THR A 75 -10.03 -25.32 7.80
N ASP A 76 -8.87 -25.64 8.38
CA ASP A 76 -8.80 -26.23 9.72
C ASP A 76 -9.46 -25.25 10.72
N PRO A 77 -10.39 -25.70 11.59
CA PRO A 77 -11.00 -24.83 12.60
C PRO A 77 -10.01 -24.13 13.54
N ASN A 78 -8.78 -24.61 13.65
CA ASN A 78 -7.72 -23.99 14.45
C ASN A 78 -6.77 -23.10 13.62
N ASP A 79 -6.95 -23.01 12.30
CA ASP A 79 -6.22 -22.08 11.44
C ASP A 79 -6.96 -20.74 11.42
N ASP A 80 -6.50 -19.78 12.24
CA ASP A 80 -7.02 -18.40 12.28
C ASP A 80 -6.81 -17.62 10.97
N CYS A 81 -6.15 -18.23 9.98
CA CYS A 81 -5.84 -17.64 8.68
C CYS A 81 -5.05 -16.32 8.78
N LEU A 82 -4.26 -16.16 9.84
CA LEU A 82 -3.46 -14.97 10.03
C LEU A 82 -2.26 -14.98 9.10
N ALA A 83 -1.98 -13.82 8.51
CA ALA A 83 -0.69 -13.52 7.91
C ALA A 83 -0.35 -12.06 8.16
N ASN A 84 0.95 -11.79 8.25
CA ASN A 84 1.48 -10.45 8.39
C ASN A 84 1.21 -9.61 7.14
N VAL A 85 0.59 -8.46 7.31
CA VAL A 85 0.30 -7.48 6.27
C VAL A 85 0.70 -6.08 6.72
N GLU A 86 0.81 -5.17 5.76
CA GLU A 86 0.96 -3.75 6.02
C GLU A 86 -0.31 -3.06 5.52
N GLU A 87 -1.15 -2.60 6.44
CA GLU A 87 -2.40 -1.92 6.09
C GLU A 87 -2.12 -0.59 5.40
N ARG A 88 -3.02 -0.21 4.48
CA ARG A 88 -2.83 0.97 3.62
C ARG A 88 -4.03 1.90 3.68
N ALA A 89 -3.78 3.15 4.02
CA ALA A 89 -4.75 4.22 3.93
C ALA A 89 -4.36 5.21 2.83
N TRP A 90 -5.32 5.66 2.03
CA TRP A 90 -5.09 6.55 0.89
C TRP A 90 -5.78 7.89 1.13
N SER A 91 -5.10 8.98 0.84
CA SER A 91 -5.73 10.30 0.82
C SER A 91 -6.64 10.44 -0.38
N SER A 92 -7.61 11.36 -0.28
CA SER A 92 -8.24 11.91 -1.47
C SER A 92 -7.16 12.53 -2.38
N PRO A 93 -7.31 12.43 -3.71
CA PRO A 93 -6.37 13.05 -4.64
C PRO A 93 -6.47 14.58 -4.61
N ILE A 94 -5.33 15.24 -4.74
CA ILE A 94 -5.20 16.68 -4.95
C ILE A 94 -4.90 16.92 -6.43
N TYR A 95 -5.77 17.66 -7.11
CA TYR A 95 -5.62 18.01 -8.52
C TYR A 95 -5.05 19.42 -8.65
N LEU A 96 -3.95 19.58 -9.38
CA LEU A 96 -3.40 20.88 -9.74
C LEU A 96 -3.46 21.06 -11.25
N THR A 97 -4.22 22.05 -11.69
CA THR A 97 -4.32 22.45 -13.10
C THR A 97 -3.35 23.58 -13.38
N GLN A 98 -2.59 23.48 -14.47
CA GLN A 98 -1.76 24.59 -14.92
C GLN A 98 -2.64 25.78 -15.33
N PRO A 99 -2.22 27.02 -15.04
CA PRO A 99 -2.87 28.17 -15.64
C PRO A 99 -2.73 28.07 -17.16
N LYS A 100 -3.81 28.37 -17.88
CA LYS A 100 -3.75 28.48 -19.34
C LYS A 100 -2.76 29.59 -19.69
N GLN A 101 -1.74 29.27 -20.49
CA GLN A 101 -0.95 30.31 -21.16
C GLN A 101 -1.87 31.02 -22.16
N GLU A 102 -2.07 32.33 -22.00
CA GLU A 102 -2.70 33.22 -22.99
C GLU A 102 -1.72 33.56 -24.12
#